data_AF-A0AA43I327-F1
#
_entry.id   AF-A0AA43I327-F1
#
_cell.length_a   1.000
_cell.length_b   1.000
_cell.length_c   1.000
_cell.angle_alpha   90.00
_cell.angle_beta   90.00
_cell.angle_gamma   90.00
#
_symmetry.space_group_name_H-M   'P 1'
#
loop_
_entity.id
_entity.type
_entity.pdbx_description
1 polymer ?
#
loop_
_entity_poly.entity_id
_entity_poly.type
_entity_poly.pdbx_seq_one_letter_code
_entity_poly.pdbx_strand_id
1 'polypeptide(L)'
;MENELNLLDFFQKRLFSYLNDYQPQMLKDDDVREFIVKRANLAHSAYLQSSSRGEPHYLAMEEANVVLYEGLEFSPVSFIQETYEEEKRGILDTDKALDIYYKAKGLFAQCSGNFEEVEDEVKLKERLVCFFA
;
A
#
# COMPACT_ATOMS: atom_id res chain seq x y z
N MET A 1 0.83 -16.45 -26.15
CA MET A 1 1.91 -16.59 -25.15
C MET A 1 2.76 -15.33 -25.01
N GLU A 2 3.09 -14.57 -26.07
CA GLU A 2 3.87 -13.30 -25.94
C GLU A 2 3.17 -12.20 -25.11
N ASN A 3 1.83 -12.19 -25.03
CA ASN A 3 1.07 -11.21 -24.23
C ASN A 3 0.95 -11.54 -22.73
N GLU A 4 1.08 -12.81 -22.33
CA GLU A 4 0.90 -13.23 -20.92
C GLU A 4 2.15 -12.93 -20.08
N LEU A 5 3.35 -13.15 -20.64
CA LEU A 5 4.62 -12.75 -20.01
C LEU A 5 4.74 -11.24 -19.85
N ASN A 6 4.20 -10.47 -20.79
CA ASN A 6 4.19 -9.01 -20.74
C ASN A 6 3.25 -8.49 -19.63
N LEU A 7 2.12 -9.16 -19.41
CA LEU A 7 1.13 -8.72 -18.44
C LEU A 7 1.56 -8.96 -16.99
N LEU A 8 2.23 -10.07 -16.70
CA LEU A 8 2.80 -10.33 -15.37
C LEU A 8 3.89 -9.30 -15.01
N ASP A 9 4.82 -9.02 -15.94
CA ASP A 9 5.86 -8.00 -15.76
C ASP A 9 5.25 -6.60 -15.59
N PHE A 10 4.18 -6.29 -16.33
CA PHE A 10 3.39 -5.08 -16.16
C PHE A 10 2.86 -4.94 -14.73
N PHE A 11 2.22 -5.98 -14.17
CA PHE A 11 1.71 -5.93 -12.79
C PHE A 11 2.81 -5.81 -11.74
N GLN A 12 3.96 -6.49 -11.93
CA GLN A 12 5.10 -6.35 -11.03
C GLN A 12 5.65 -4.92 -11.01
N LYS A 13 5.89 -4.33 -12.19
CA LYS A 13 6.37 -2.95 -12.32
C LYS A 13 5.40 -1.95 -11.75
N ARG A 14 4.10 -2.13 -12.03
CA ARG A 14 3.04 -1.25 -11.55
C ARG A 14 2.92 -1.28 -10.03
N LEU A 15 2.97 -2.47 -9.43
CA LEU A 15 2.96 -2.60 -7.97
C LEU A 15 4.23 -2.04 -7.35
N PHE A 16 5.40 -2.29 -7.92
CA PHE A 16 6.65 -1.72 -7.42
C PHE A 16 6.62 -0.18 -7.42
N SER A 17 6.15 0.45 -8.50
CA SER A 17 5.98 1.90 -8.57
C SER A 17 5.02 2.39 -7.48
N TYR A 18 3.88 1.72 -7.31
CA TYR A 18 2.91 2.07 -6.29
C TYR A 18 3.51 1.99 -4.87
N LEU A 19 4.25 0.91 -4.56
CA LEU A 19 4.90 0.77 -3.25
C LEU A 19 5.97 1.84 -3.03
N ASN A 20 6.70 2.23 -4.07
CA ASN A 20 7.68 3.31 -3.99
C ASN A 20 7.04 4.65 -3.65
N ASP A 21 5.87 4.94 -4.23
CA ASP A 21 5.22 6.23 -4.09
C ASP A 21 4.38 6.31 -2.80
N TYR A 22 3.77 5.21 -2.37
CA TYR A 22 2.76 5.20 -1.30
C TYR A 22 3.08 4.30 -0.11
N GLN A 23 3.94 3.29 -0.27
CA GLN A 23 4.23 2.31 0.79
C GLN A 23 5.75 2.11 1.00
N PRO A 24 6.52 3.20 1.21
CA PRO A 24 7.99 3.13 1.25
C PRO A 24 8.52 2.24 2.38
N GLN A 25 7.74 2.04 3.45
CA GLN A 25 8.10 1.14 4.54
C GLN A 25 8.16 -0.33 4.11
N MET A 26 7.34 -0.73 3.13
CA MET A 26 7.37 -2.09 2.59
C MET A 26 8.62 -2.33 1.75
N LEU A 27 9.16 -1.31 1.08
CA LEU A 27 10.38 -1.45 0.28
C LEU A 27 11.63 -1.78 1.11
N LYS A 28 11.55 -1.59 2.42
CA LYS A 28 12.62 -1.91 3.37
C LYS A 28 12.46 -3.30 4.00
N ASP A 29 11.33 -3.97 3.79
CA ASP A 29 11.13 -5.34 4.25
C ASP A 29 11.85 -6.32 3.31
N ASP A 30 12.54 -7.30 3.89
CA ASP A 30 13.34 -8.29 3.14
C ASP A 30 12.50 -9.10 2.14
N ASP A 31 11.22 -9.30 2.47
CA ASP A 31 10.28 -10.12 1.69
C ASP A 31 9.51 -9.33 0.61
N VAL A 32 9.83 -8.04 0.39
CA VAL A 32 9.08 -7.18 -0.55
C VAL A 32 9.04 -7.73 -1.97
N ARG A 33 10.11 -8.39 -2.40
CA ARG A 33 10.17 -9.03 -3.72
C ARG A 33 9.19 -10.19 -3.83
N GLU A 34 9.11 -11.04 -2.80
CA GLU A 34 8.17 -12.14 -2.75
C GLU A 34 6.73 -11.62 -2.72
N PHE A 35 6.48 -10.56 -1.94
CA PHE A 35 5.19 -9.88 -1.91
C PHE A 35 4.77 -9.41 -3.31
N ILE A 36 5.65 -8.69 -4.02
CA ILE A 36 5.36 -8.17 -5.37
C ILE A 36 5.06 -9.31 -6.34
N VAL A 37 5.89 -10.35 -6.35
CA VAL A 37 5.71 -11.50 -7.24
C VAL A 37 4.39 -12.21 -6.96
N LYS A 38 4.09 -12.50 -5.68
CA LYS A 38 2.84 -13.17 -5.29
C LYS A 38 1.62 -12.34 -5.68
N ARG A 39 1.63 -11.04 -5.37
CA ARG A 39 0.52 -10.13 -5.63
C ARG A 39 0.28 -9.91 -7.12
N ALA A 40 1.35 -9.75 -7.92
CA ALA A 40 1.25 -9.62 -9.36
C ALA A 40 0.70 -10.91 -10.03
N ASN A 41 1.06 -12.09 -9.53
CA ASN A 41 0.49 -13.35 -10.02
C ASN A 41 -1.01 -13.49 -9.72
N LEU A 42 -1.46 -13.02 -8.56
CA LEU A 42 -2.88 -12.99 -8.21
C LEU A 42 -3.66 -12.02 -9.13
N ALA A 43 -3.15 -10.81 -9.32
CA ALA A 43 -3.74 -9.83 -10.24
C ALA A 43 -3.78 -10.34 -11.69
N HIS A 44 -2.70 -10.97 -12.15
CA HIS A 44 -2.65 -11.61 -13.46
C HIS A 44 -3.71 -12.71 -13.60
N SER A 45 -3.87 -13.54 -12.56
CA SER A 45 -4.89 -14.58 -12.54
C SER A 45 -6.31 -14.01 -12.58
N ALA A 46 -6.58 -12.92 -11.85
CA ALA A 46 -7.87 -12.22 -11.87
C ALA A 46 -8.17 -11.65 -13.27
N TYR A 47 -7.18 -11.03 -13.91
CA TYR A 47 -7.31 -10.55 -15.29
C TYR A 47 -7.68 -11.67 -16.26
N LEU A 48 -6.98 -12.80 -16.20
CA LEU A 48 -7.24 -13.95 -17.08
C LEU A 48 -8.61 -14.56 -16.84
N GLN A 49 -9.03 -14.67 -15.57
CA GLN A 49 -10.37 -15.15 -15.21
C GLN A 49 -11.45 -14.23 -15.78
N SER A 50 -11.33 -12.91 -15.61
CA SER A 50 -12.28 -11.94 -16.16
C SER A 50 -12.31 -11.98 -17.69
N SER A 51 -11.15 -12.01 -18.33
CA SER A 51 -11.03 -12.16 -19.79
C SER A 51 -11.67 -13.46 -20.30
N SER A 52 -11.54 -14.57 -19.57
CA SER A 52 -12.14 -15.85 -19.94
C SER A 52 -13.67 -15.86 -19.86
N ARG A 53 -14.27 -14.96 -19.06
CA ARG A 53 -15.71 -14.73 -19.02
C ARG A 53 -16.21 -13.87 -20.19
N GLY A 54 -15.31 -13.40 -21.05
CA GLY A 54 -15.64 -12.52 -22.18
C GLY A 54 -15.68 -11.04 -21.82
N GLU A 55 -15.22 -10.66 -20.63
CA GLU A 55 -15.18 -9.27 -20.20
C GLU A 55 -14.20 -8.45 -21.05
N PRO A 56 -14.54 -7.19 -21.37
CA PRO A 56 -13.63 -6.29 -22.05
C PRO A 56 -12.40 -5.99 -21.21
N HIS A 57 -11.30 -5.64 -21.88
CA HIS A 57 -10.00 -5.37 -21.25
C HIS A 57 -10.07 -4.44 -20.03
N TYR A 58 -10.88 -3.39 -20.07
CA TYR A 58 -10.96 -2.43 -18.96
C TYR A 58 -11.55 -3.04 -17.68
N LEU A 59 -12.61 -3.87 -17.78
CA LEU A 59 -13.18 -4.57 -16.62
C LEU A 59 -12.21 -5.62 -16.08
N ALA A 60 -11.55 -6.38 -16.97
CA ALA A 60 -10.53 -7.34 -16.55
C ALA A 60 -9.35 -6.64 -15.83
N MET A 61 -8.98 -5.44 -16.27
CA MET A 61 -7.95 -4.63 -15.63
C MET A 61 -8.41 -4.04 -14.29
N GLU A 62 -9.68 -3.63 -14.16
CA GLU A 62 -10.25 -3.18 -12.89
C GLU A 62 -10.23 -4.29 -11.84
N GLU A 63 -10.72 -5.49 -12.17
CA GLU A 63 -10.66 -6.65 -11.27
C GLU A 63 -9.22 -7.00 -10.86
N ALA A 64 -8.29 -6.96 -11.81
CA ALA A 64 -6.88 -7.18 -11.52
C ALA A 64 -6.30 -6.12 -10.57
N ASN A 65 -6.69 -4.85 -10.74
CA ASN A 65 -6.22 -3.76 -9.86
C ASN A 65 -6.79 -3.87 -8.44
N VAL A 66 -8.04 -4.30 -8.29
CA VAL A 66 -8.62 -4.59 -6.95
C VAL A 66 -7.72 -5.59 -6.24
N VAL A 67 -7.39 -6.70 -6.89
CA VAL A 67 -6.50 -7.72 -6.31
C VAL A 67 -5.08 -7.18 -6.10
N LEU A 68 -4.56 -6.37 -7.02
CA LEU A 68 -3.20 -5.83 -6.97
C LEU A 68 -2.98 -4.91 -5.77
N TYR A 69 -3.98 -4.10 -5.41
CA TYR A 69 -3.89 -3.05 -4.40
C TYR A 69 -4.62 -3.36 -3.09
N GLU A 70 -5.35 -4.48 -3.01
CA GLU A 70 -6.09 -4.88 -1.81
C GLU A 70 -5.20 -4.87 -0.56
N GLY A 71 -5.59 -4.05 0.41
CA GLY A 71 -4.91 -3.87 1.69
C GLY A 71 -3.76 -2.86 1.66
N LEU A 72 -3.59 -2.12 0.55
CA LEU A 72 -2.57 -1.07 0.39
C LEU A 72 -3.18 0.34 0.35
N GLU A 73 -4.47 0.49 0.63
CA GLU A 73 -5.20 1.76 0.60
C GLU A 73 -4.70 2.74 1.67
N PHE A 74 -4.36 2.20 2.85
CA PHE A 74 -3.80 2.99 3.95
C PHE A 74 -2.27 3.00 3.91
N SER A 75 -1.68 4.20 3.94
CA SER A 75 -0.23 4.39 4.09
C SER A 75 0.10 4.91 5.50
N PRO A 76 0.74 4.10 6.35
CA PRO A 76 1.24 4.53 7.65
C PRO A 76 2.20 5.73 7.55
N VAL A 77 3.04 5.76 6.52
CA VAL A 77 4.06 6.81 6.36
C VAL A 77 3.41 8.13 5.98
N SER A 78 2.47 8.14 5.02
CA SER A 78 1.71 9.35 4.69
C SER A 78 0.90 9.84 5.89
N PHE A 79 0.25 8.94 6.62
CA PHE A 79 -0.50 9.28 7.83
C PHE A 79 0.38 9.93 8.90
N ILE A 80 1.61 9.45 9.09
CA ILE A 80 2.59 10.06 10.00
C ILE A 80 2.93 11.48 9.56
N GLN A 81 3.17 11.69 8.26
CA GLN A 81 3.50 13.02 7.73
C GLN A 81 2.35 14.01 7.90
N GLU A 82 1.13 13.60 7.57
CA GLU A 82 -0.08 14.41 7.73
C GLU A 82 -0.32 14.76 9.21
N THR A 83 -0.24 13.77 10.11
CA THR A 83 -0.41 14.01 11.55
C THR A 83 0.69 14.92 12.08
N TYR A 84 1.94 14.79 11.61
CA TYR A 84 3.02 15.69 12.00
C TYR A 84 2.79 17.11 11.51
N GLU A 85 2.31 17.28 10.27
CA GLU A 85 1.98 18.59 9.71
C GLU A 85 0.87 19.28 10.52
N GLU A 86 -0.17 18.54 10.91
CA GLU A 86 -1.26 19.05 11.75
C GLU A 86 -0.77 19.47 13.14
N GLU A 87 -0.01 18.60 13.81
CA GLU A 87 0.37 18.74 15.22
C GLU A 87 1.57 19.66 15.44
N LYS A 88 2.53 19.66 14.51
CA LYS A 88 3.77 20.43 14.61
C LYS A 88 3.84 21.61 13.64
N ARG A 89 2.88 21.73 12.71
CA ARG A 89 2.88 22.76 11.65
C ARG A 89 4.19 22.78 10.85
N GLY A 90 4.71 21.60 10.54
CA GLY A 90 5.97 21.42 9.85
C GLY A 90 5.93 20.27 8.84
N ILE A 91 6.93 20.21 7.97
CA ILE A 91 7.06 19.16 6.96
C ILE A 91 8.01 18.08 7.49
N LEU A 92 7.57 16.83 7.44
CA LEU A 92 8.36 15.67 7.80
C LEU A 92 8.80 14.92 6.53
N ASP A 93 10.10 14.83 6.31
CA ASP A 93 10.63 14.03 5.19
C ASP A 93 10.38 12.53 5.38
N THR A 94 10.41 11.79 4.28
CA THR A 94 10.07 10.35 4.25
C THR A 94 11.00 9.52 5.14
N ASP A 95 12.29 9.85 5.23
CA ASP A 95 13.25 9.09 6.04
C ASP A 95 12.93 9.21 7.54
N LYS A 96 12.62 10.42 8.03
CA LYS A 96 12.18 10.61 9.42
C LYS A 96 10.81 9.99 9.70
N ALA A 97 9.90 10.05 8.72
CA ALA A 97 8.60 9.41 8.84
C ALA A 97 8.75 7.87 8.95
N LEU A 98 9.69 7.27 8.21
CA LEU A 98 10.05 5.86 8.33
C LEU A 98 10.64 5.54 9.71
N ASP A 99 11.53 6.37 10.25
CA ASP A 99 12.06 6.18 11.60
C ASP A 99 10.95 6.17 12.67
N ILE A 100 9.97 7.06 12.54
CA ILE A 100 8.79 7.08 13.41
C ILE A 100 7.93 5.83 13.18
N TYR A 101 7.69 5.44 11.93
CA TYR A 101 6.94 4.22 11.60
C TYR A 101 7.54 3.00 12.29
N TYR A 102 8.86 2.81 12.25
CA TYR A 102 9.49 1.64 12.89
C TYR A 102 9.38 1.66 14.42
N LYS A 103 9.45 2.84 15.05
CA LYS A 103 9.22 2.99 16.49
C LYS A 103 7.76 2.72 16.87
N ALA A 104 6.83 3.09 15.99
CA ALA A 104 5.39 3.01 16.19
C ALA A 104 4.73 1.81 15.48
N LYS A 105 5.50 0.85 14.94
CA LYS A 105 4.98 -0.23 14.07
C LYS A 105 3.83 -1.01 14.70
N GLY A 106 3.88 -1.21 16.02
CA GLY A 106 2.81 -1.88 16.78
C GLY A 106 1.49 -1.12 16.84
N LEU A 107 1.47 0.21 16.62
CA LEU A 107 0.24 0.99 16.52
C LEU A 107 -0.51 0.68 15.21
N PHE A 108 0.24 0.57 14.11
CA PHE A 108 -0.32 0.35 12.78
C PHE A 108 -0.70 -1.10 12.50
N ALA A 109 -0.22 -2.06 13.30
CA ALA A 109 -0.56 -3.47 13.15
C ALA A 109 -2.07 -3.78 13.30
N GLN A 110 -2.82 -2.85 13.90
CA GLN A 110 -4.27 -2.96 14.10
C GLN A 110 -5.06 -2.20 13.03
N CYS A 111 -4.40 -1.46 12.15
CA CYS A 111 -5.05 -0.65 11.12
C CYS A 111 -5.17 -1.47 9.83
N SER A 112 -6.31 -2.12 9.63
CA SER A 112 -6.58 -2.93 8.44
C SER A 112 -7.14 -2.07 7.29
N GLY A 113 -6.32 -1.21 6.66
CA GLY A 113 -6.60 -0.57 5.36
C GLY A 113 -7.75 0.46 5.29
N ASN A 114 -8.80 0.28 6.08
CA ASN A 114 -9.94 1.17 6.22
C ASN A 114 -10.07 1.49 7.70
N PHE A 115 -9.92 2.76 8.07
CA PHE A 115 -10.45 3.20 9.35
C PHE A 115 -11.96 2.95 9.28
N GLU A 116 -12.46 1.95 10.00
CA GLU A 116 -13.89 1.63 10.02
C GLU A 116 -14.67 2.82 10.59
N GLU A 117 -14.04 3.59 11.49
CA GLU A 117 -14.63 4.74 12.16
C GLU A 117 -13.63 5.90 12.34
N VAL A 118 -14.13 7.14 12.28
CA VAL A 118 -13.36 8.37 12.56
C VAL A 118 -12.73 8.34 13.96
N GLU A 119 -13.36 7.63 14.91
CA GLU A 119 -12.85 7.48 16.28
C GLU A 119 -11.51 6.72 16.31
N ASP A 120 -11.32 5.74 15.43
CA ASP A 120 -10.07 4.97 15.36
C ASP A 120 -8.92 5.81 14.79
N GLU A 121 -9.22 6.69 13.83
CA GLU A 121 -8.26 7.64 13.29
C GLU A 121 -7.78 8.61 14.39
N VAL A 122 -8.71 9.21 15.15
CA VAL A 122 -8.38 10.15 16.24
C VAL A 122 -7.53 9.46 17.30
N LYS A 123 -7.92 8.26 17.76
CA LYS A 123 -7.14 7.49 18.74
C LYS A 123 -5.74 7.15 18.23
N LEU A 124 -5.60 6.84 16.94
CA LEU A 124 -4.31 6.58 16.34
C LEU A 124 -3.44 7.85 16.32
N LYS A 125 -3.99 9.00 15.93
CA LYS A 125 -3.30 10.30 15.97
C LYS A 125 -2.79 10.60 17.38
N GLU A 126 -3.67 10.55 18.38
CA GLU A 126 -3.32 10.82 19.79
C GLU A 126 -2.13 9.97 20.28
N ARG A 127 -2.13 8.67 19.96
CA ARG A 127 -1.05 7.75 20.33
C ARG A 127 0.23 8.00 19.54
N LEU A 128 0.10 8.42 18.28
CA LEU A 128 1.22 8.68 17.40
C LEU A 128 2.00 9.95 17.80
N VAL A 129 1.32 10.97 18.34
CA VAL A 129 1.98 12.22 18.79
C VAL A 129 3.10 11.97 19.81
N CYS A 130 3.00 10.90 20.62
CA CYS A 130 4.06 10.51 21.55
C CYS A 130 5.41 10.19 20.88
N PHE A 131 5.43 9.95 19.56
CA PHE A 131 6.63 9.64 18.79
C PHE A 131 7.22 10.86 18.06
N PHE A 132 6.58 12.03 18.13
CA PHE A 132 7.04 13.28 17.49
C PHE A 132 7.97 14.13 18.37
N ALA A 133 8.53 13.54 19.43
CA ALA A 133 9.40 14.21 20.40
C ALA A 133 10.83 14.39 19.89
#